data_AF-R7S256-F1
#
_entry.id   AF-R7S256-F1
#
_cell.length_a   1.000
_cell.length_b   1.000
_cell.length_c   1.000
_cell.angle_alpha   90.00
_cell.angle_beta   90.00
_cell.angle_gamma   90.00
#
_symmetry.space_group_name_H-M   'P 1'
#
loop_
_entity.id
_entity.type
_entity.pdbx_description
1 polymer ?
#
loop_
_entity_poly.entity_id
_entity_poly.type
_entity_poly.pdbx_seq_one_letter_code
_entity_poly.pdbx_strand_id
1 'polypeptide(L)'
;MADEDVELVLGLLPRSYFFSQEPLPRNYEEGVAYIQQLERTRAEATATPLSSLLPREFTPSDAWTESVAATSTTKYHRVSPFPDVLLSAARPQDMVITVSKPIRAQVDTFTQVYLGTLRVGAGKPRSVCLKIYQQSLCQFPKEDCFDENDDWSDIWRSAAQTAAIEAWAYRQLKSFQGSLIPYSFGFYKIRLPNDEISIVHVLEYLDAIRLSDLDRATIEQRVRCDIFDVIDDLLSKLDQMHAMGVVHGDINWHNVMLMRQIPDDDPSSALVVIDFNLAQPSDESNKFHDAVHTVELFRKLNVPMKDIEEWYMRCTTSTPRPQWLSMFCAHGADNAYFNAWQMRTYWLEI
;
A
#
# COMPACT_ATOMS: atom_id res chain seq x y z
N MET A 1 11.23 -11.87 16.72
CA MET A 1 12.31 -11.95 15.69
C MET A 1 12.25 -10.75 14.75
N ALA A 2 13.38 -10.33 14.17
CA ALA A 2 13.38 -9.31 13.12
C ALA A 2 12.69 -9.85 11.87
N ASP A 3 11.86 -9.02 11.24
CA ASP A 3 11.21 -9.36 9.99
C ASP A 3 12.25 -9.38 8.85
N GLU A 4 12.59 -10.57 8.36
CA GLU A 4 13.64 -10.75 7.33
C GLU A 4 13.33 -9.95 6.06
N ASP A 5 12.05 -9.82 5.68
CA ASP A 5 11.64 -9.03 4.52
C ASP A 5 11.94 -7.55 4.74
N VAL A 6 11.70 -7.03 5.95
CA VAL A 6 11.97 -5.62 6.28
C VAL A 6 13.46 -5.33 6.23
N GLU A 7 14.30 -6.20 6.78
CA GLU A 7 15.76 -6.02 6.75
C GLU A 7 16.29 -6.08 5.31
N LEU A 8 15.80 -7.03 4.52
CA LEU A 8 16.11 -7.11 3.09
C LEU A 8 15.70 -5.82 2.36
N VAL A 9 14.47 -5.35 2.55
CA VAL A 9 13.94 -4.13 1.94
C VAL A 9 14.73 -2.89 2.36
N LEU A 10 15.05 -2.75 3.64
CA LEU A 10 15.89 -1.65 4.14
C LEU A 10 17.27 -1.66 3.50
N GLY A 11 17.87 -2.84 3.30
CA GLY A 11 19.14 -3.00 2.59
C GLY A 11 19.09 -2.57 1.12
N LEU A 12 17.90 -2.62 0.49
CA LEU A 12 17.70 -2.20 -0.90
C LEU A 12 17.46 -0.70 -1.05
N LEU A 13 17.05 0.01 0.01
CA LEU A 13 16.72 1.43 -0.05
C LEU A 13 17.96 2.34 0.03
N PRO A 14 18.06 3.36 -0.84
CA PRO A 14 19.07 4.39 -0.65
C PRO A 14 18.69 5.20 0.60
N ARG A 15 19.69 5.56 1.42
CA ARG A 15 19.47 6.31 2.67
C ARG A 15 18.47 5.62 3.61
N SER A 16 18.59 4.31 3.81
CA SER A 16 17.74 3.52 4.71
C SER A 16 17.66 4.08 6.15
N TYR A 17 18.70 4.76 6.62
CA TYR A 17 18.71 5.52 7.89
C TYR A 17 17.61 6.60 8.00
N PHE A 18 16.99 7.01 6.88
CA PHE A 18 15.81 7.85 6.92
C PHE A 18 14.65 7.14 7.63
N PHE A 19 14.52 5.82 7.44
CA PHE A 19 13.45 5.00 8.00
C PHE A 19 13.84 4.28 9.30
N SER A 20 15.08 4.43 9.78
CA SER A 20 15.45 3.89 11.09
C SER A 20 14.81 4.74 12.20
N GLN A 21 14.10 4.08 13.11
CA GLN A 21 13.85 4.61 14.44
C GLN A 21 14.91 4.02 15.36
N GLU A 22 15.69 4.87 16.02
CA GLU A 22 16.68 4.39 16.97
C GLU A 22 16.49 4.97 18.37
N PRO A 23 16.77 4.17 19.41
CA PRO A 23 16.99 2.71 19.36
C PRO A 23 15.66 1.93 19.44
N LEU A 24 15.52 0.87 18.62
CA LEU A 24 14.50 -0.16 18.83
C LEU A 24 14.90 -1.06 20.02
N PRO A 25 13.95 -1.65 20.75
CA PRO A 25 14.24 -2.57 21.85
C PRO A 25 15.00 -3.80 21.38
N ARG A 26 15.98 -4.23 22.17
CA ARG A 26 16.83 -5.39 21.86
C ARG A 26 16.53 -6.63 22.68
N ASN A 27 15.86 -6.46 23.82
CA ASN A 27 15.53 -7.49 24.79
C ASN A 27 14.16 -7.20 25.42
N TYR A 28 13.67 -8.14 26.22
CA TYR A 28 12.36 -8.06 26.87
C TYR A 28 12.22 -6.81 27.76
N GLU A 29 13.23 -6.48 28.60
CA GLU A 29 13.17 -5.31 29.48
C GLU A 29 13.08 -3.99 28.71
N GLU A 30 13.89 -3.84 27.65
CA GLU A 30 13.80 -2.70 26.74
C GLU A 30 12.44 -2.65 26.03
N GLY A 31 11.87 -3.82 25.68
CA GLY A 31 10.57 -3.96 25.04
C GLY A 31 9.43 -3.45 25.91
N VAL A 32 9.40 -3.87 27.17
CA VAL A 32 8.43 -3.41 28.17
C VAL A 32 8.56 -1.89 28.39
N ALA A 33 9.78 -1.38 28.55
CA ALA A 33 10.01 0.06 28.71
C ALA A 33 9.55 0.86 27.48
N TYR A 34 9.75 0.31 26.28
CA TYR A 34 9.30 0.91 25.04
C TYR A 34 7.77 0.93 24.92
N ILE A 35 7.08 -0.15 25.26
CA ILE A 35 5.60 -0.19 25.30
C ILE A 35 5.06 0.88 26.25
N GLN A 36 5.62 1.02 27.45
CA GLN A 36 5.22 2.06 28.41
C GLN A 36 5.48 3.48 27.88
N GLN A 37 6.54 3.69 27.09
CA GLN A 37 6.77 4.97 26.41
C GLN A 37 5.72 5.21 25.31
N LEU A 38 5.35 4.19 24.54
CA LEU A 38 4.29 4.29 23.53
C LEU A 38 2.94 4.60 24.16
N GLU A 39 2.60 4.00 25.31
CA GLU A 39 1.38 4.29 26.07
C GLU A 39 1.29 5.77 26.47
N ARG A 40 2.37 6.32 27.02
CA ARG A 40 2.43 7.75 27.38
C ARG A 40 2.27 8.64 26.16
N THR A 41 3.00 8.34 25.09
CA THR A 41 2.93 9.11 23.83
C THR A 41 1.55 9.02 23.18
N ARG A 42 0.88 7.85 23.26
CA ARG A 42 -0.49 7.65 22.80
C ARG A 42 -1.49 8.45 23.63
N ALA A 43 -1.33 8.51 24.95
CA ALA A 43 -2.19 9.32 25.81
C ALA A 43 -2.11 10.80 25.42
N GLU A 44 -0.92 11.32 25.13
CA GLU A 44 -0.72 12.68 24.63
C GLU A 44 -1.36 12.90 23.25
N ALA A 45 -1.11 11.98 22.30
CA ALA A 45 -1.67 12.03 20.96
C ALA A 45 -3.21 11.95 20.95
N THR A 46 -3.81 11.19 21.86
CA THR A 46 -5.28 11.04 21.95
C THR A 46 -5.94 12.15 22.76
N ALA A 47 -5.22 12.79 23.70
CA ALA A 47 -5.70 13.96 24.40
C ALA A 47 -5.86 15.17 23.47
N THR A 48 -4.96 15.33 22.50
CA THR A 48 -5.03 16.38 21.47
C THR A 48 -4.83 15.78 20.07
N PRO A 49 -5.85 15.09 19.52
CA PRO A 49 -5.70 14.40 18.24
C PRO A 49 -5.47 15.40 17.11
N LEU A 50 -4.60 15.07 16.15
CA LEU A 50 -4.32 15.94 15.01
C LEU A 50 -5.59 16.39 14.26
N SER A 51 -6.61 15.52 14.21
CA SER A 51 -7.91 15.81 13.58
C SER A 51 -8.67 16.99 14.21
N SER A 52 -8.44 17.31 15.49
CA SER A 52 -9.06 18.47 16.16
C SER A 52 -8.29 19.78 15.92
N LEU A 53 -7.08 19.69 15.37
CA LEU A 53 -6.17 20.82 15.14
C LEU A 53 -6.11 21.24 13.66
N LEU A 54 -7.03 20.75 12.83
CA LEU A 54 -7.02 21.00 11.39
C LEU A 54 -7.67 22.36 11.03
N PRO A 55 -7.20 23.04 9.97
CA PRO A 55 -6.03 22.67 9.16
C PRO A 55 -4.71 22.94 9.89
N ARG A 56 -3.69 22.11 9.62
CA ARG A 56 -2.37 22.22 10.25
C ARG A 56 -1.25 22.17 9.21
N GLU A 57 -0.32 23.13 9.28
CA GLU A 57 0.87 23.15 8.44
C GLU A 57 2.07 22.51 9.13
N PHE A 58 2.86 21.79 8.34
CA PHE A 58 4.12 21.19 8.73
C PHE A 58 5.22 21.58 7.75
N THR A 59 6.39 21.90 8.30
CA THR A 59 7.64 22.03 7.54
C THR A 59 8.47 20.78 7.80
N PRO A 60 8.74 19.95 6.77
CA PRO A 60 9.57 18.77 6.92
C PRO A 60 10.97 19.08 7.47
N SER A 61 11.45 18.26 8.41
CA SER A 61 12.83 18.34 8.90
C SER A 61 13.80 17.54 8.04
N ASP A 62 13.32 16.51 7.35
CA ASP A 62 14.08 15.66 6.43
C ASP A 62 13.13 15.14 5.34
N ALA A 63 13.70 14.74 4.20
CA ALA A 63 12.98 14.22 3.06
C ALA A 63 13.71 13.02 2.44
N TRP A 64 12.92 12.04 2.03
CA TRP A 64 13.32 10.95 1.16
C TRP A 64 12.45 11.03 -0.11
N THR A 65 13.09 11.34 -1.22
CA THR A 65 12.47 11.45 -2.54
C THR A 65 13.33 10.68 -3.53
N GLU A 66 12.70 9.86 -4.35
CA GLU A 66 13.38 9.23 -5.48
C GLU A 66 13.60 10.26 -6.59
N SER A 67 14.86 10.46 -6.98
CA SER A 67 15.25 11.21 -8.18
C SER A 67 15.87 10.25 -9.17
N VAL A 68 15.05 9.55 -9.95
CA VAL A 68 15.56 8.69 -11.02
C VAL A 68 14.93 9.13 -12.34
N ALA A 69 15.79 9.28 -13.36
CA ALA A 69 15.37 9.63 -14.71
C ALA A 69 14.40 8.54 -15.24
N ALA A 70 13.18 8.94 -15.56
CA ALA A 70 12.20 8.02 -16.13
C ALA A 70 12.69 7.54 -17.51
N THR A 71 13.00 6.24 -17.62
CA THR A 71 13.25 5.57 -18.92
C THR A 71 12.08 4.66 -19.33
N SER A 72 10.91 4.81 -18.69
CA SER A 72 9.79 3.91 -18.91
C SER A 72 8.99 4.27 -20.16
N THR A 73 8.61 3.22 -20.90
CA THR A 73 7.67 3.25 -22.04
C THR A 73 6.22 3.06 -21.61
N THR A 74 5.92 2.93 -20.30
CA THR A 74 4.57 2.70 -19.80
C THR A 74 3.69 3.92 -20.05
N LYS A 75 2.48 3.70 -20.57
CA LYS A 75 1.49 4.76 -20.75
C LYS A 75 1.03 5.24 -19.36
N TYR A 76 1.31 6.50 -19.06
CA TYR A 76 0.74 7.19 -17.90
C TYR A 76 -0.69 7.60 -18.21
N HIS A 77 -1.66 7.20 -17.38
CA HIS A 77 -3.06 7.57 -17.56
C HIS A 77 -3.41 8.87 -16.83
N ARG A 78 -2.69 9.21 -15.76
CA ARG A 78 -2.87 10.42 -14.96
C ARG A 78 -1.64 11.30 -15.06
N VAL A 79 -1.85 12.61 -15.13
CA VAL A 79 -0.77 13.60 -15.21
C VAL A 79 -0.26 13.91 -13.80
N SER A 80 1.04 13.78 -13.56
CA SER A 80 1.63 14.16 -12.27
C SER A 80 1.39 15.66 -11.99
N PRO A 81 0.85 16.01 -10.81
CA PRO A 81 0.63 17.41 -10.42
C PRO A 81 1.93 18.17 -10.12
N PHE A 82 3.04 17.44 -9.95
CA PHE A 82 4.36 17.99 -9.69
C PHE A 82 5.37 17.47 -10.73
N PRO A 83 6.13 18.36 -11.40
CA PRO A 83 7.26 17.94 -12.22
C PRO A 83 8.32 17.23 -11.36
N ASP A 84 8.87 16.11 -11.82
CA ASP A 84 9.89 15.35 -11.06
C ASP A 84 11.08 16.24 -10.68
N VAL A 85 11.55 17.08 -11.61
CA VAL A 85 12.66 18.03 -11.39
C VAL A 85 12.39 18.98 -10.21
N LEU A 86 11.13 19.38 -10.01
CA LEU A 86 10.76 20.29 -8.92
C LEU A 86 10.86 19.58 -7.55
N LEU A 87 10.41 18.34 -7.45
CA LEU A 87 10.47 17.57 -6.21
C LEU A 87 11.90 17.15 -5.88
N SER A 88 12.68 16.71 -6.86
CA SER A 88 14.06 16.27 -6.66
C SER A 88 15.02 17.39 -6.29
N ALA A 89 14.76 18.63 -6.73
CA ALA A 89 15.59 19.78 -6.41
C ALA A 89 15.22 20.48 -5.08
N ALA A 90 14.02 20.22 -4.56
CA ALA A 90 13.50 20.90 -3.39
C ALA A 90 14.12 20.34 -2.10
N ARG A 91 14.53 21.25 -1.20
CA ARG A 91 14.97 20.88 0.14
C ARG A 91 13.75 20.76 1.07
N PRO A 92 13.87 20.05 2.21
CA PRO A 92 12.77 19.95 3.18
C PRO A 92 12.15 21.29 3.57
N GLN A 93 12.95 22.36 3.71
CA GLN A 93 12.49 23.70 4.10
C GLN A 93 11.77 24.43 2.97
N ASP A 94 11.93 24.00 1.73
CA ASP A 94 11.22 24.54 0.58
C ASP A 94 9.81 23.94 0.49
N MET A 95 9.46 22.95 1.34
CA MET A 95 8.18 22.26 1.30
C MET A 95 7.28 22.64 2.48
N VAL A 96 5.99 22.79 2.20
CA VAL A 96 4.95 22.95 3.22
C VAL A 96 3.86 21.93 2.96
N ILE A 97 3.60 21.10 3.97
CA ILE A 97 2.53 20.09 3.97
C ILE A 97 1.42 20.61 4.86
N THR A 98 0.23 20.81 4.29
CA THR A 98 -0.95 21.22 5.04
C THR A 98 -1.91 20.04 5.16
N VAL A 99 -2.17 19.57 6.37
CA VAL A 99 -3.19 18.56 6.66
C VAL A 99 -4.53 19.28 6.83
N SER A 100 -5.59 18.81 6.18
CA SER A 100 -6.86 19.56 6.12
C SER A 100 -8.08 18.76 6.57
N LYS A 101 -8.19 17.47 6.22
CA LYS A 101 -9.36 16.66 6.56
C LYS A 101 -8.98 15.21 6.83
N PRO A 102 -9.47 14.56 7.91
CA PRO A 102 -9.22 13.15 8.13
C PRO A 102 -10.01 12.30 7.12
N ILE A 103 -9.35 11.28 6.58
CA ILE A 103 -9.97 10.21 5.78
C ILE A 103 -10.06 8.94 6.65
N ARG A 104 -8.96 8.59 7.33
CA ARG A 104 -8.86 7.51 8.33
C ARG A 104 -7.94 8.01 9.45
N ALA A 105 -8.48 8.32 10.61
CA ALA A 105 -7.69 8.75 11.76
C ALA A 105 -8.15 8.01 13.02
N GLN A 106 -7.51 6.89 13.34
CA GLN A 106 -7.95 5.94 14.36
C GLN A 106 -6.75 5.33 15.09
N VAL A 107 -6.94 5.02 16.37
CA VAL A 107 -6.00 4.19 17.14
C VAL A 107 -5.93 2.77 16.58
N ASP A 108 -4.82 2.09 16.86
CA ASP A 108 -4.57 0.70 16.45
C ASP A 108 -4.66 0.50 14.93
N THR A 109 -4.18 1.49 14.17
CA THR A 109 -4.02 1.39 12.72
C THR A 109 -2.57 1.66 12.32
N PHE A 110 -2.06 0.97 11.30
CA PHE A 110 -0.68 1.16 10.84
C PHE A 110 -0.38 2.59 10.37
N THR A 111 -1.40 3.30 9.87
CA THR A 111 -1.26 4.65 9.33
C THR A 111 -2.53 5.46 9.45
N GLN A 112 -2.34 6.76 9.68
CA GLN A 112 -3.38 7.77 9.63
C GLN A 112 -3.43 8.38 8.22
N VAL A 113 -4.60 8.48 7.60
CA VAL A 113 -4.79 9.00 6.25
C VAL A 113 -5.59 10.30 6.28
N TYR A 114 -5.06 11.33 5.63
CA TYR A 114 -5.68 12.65 5.54
C TYR A 114 -5.68 13.17 4.10
N LEU A 115 -6.66 14.02 3.79
CA LEU A 115 -6.59 14.93 2.67
C LEU A 115 -5.82 16.18 3.10
N GLY A 116 -4.95 16.67 2.23
CA GLY A 116 -4.18 17.88 2.46
C GLY A 116 -3.71 18.55 1.18
N THR A 117 -2.74 19.45 1.32
CA THR A 117 -2.03 20.06 0.21
C THR A 117 -0.52 20.01 0.40
N LEU A 118 0.22 19.84 -0.69
CA LEU A 118 1.67 20.04 -0.75
C LEU A 118 1.96 21.31 -1.54
N ARG A 119 2.82 22.17 -0.99
CA ARG A 119 3.40 23.33 -1.68
C ARG A 119 4.92 23.20 -1.70
N VAL A 120 5.52 23.43 -2.87
CA VAL A 120 6.98 23.41 -3.08
C VAL A 120 7.44 24.81 -3.52
N GLY A 121 8.36 25.41 -2.76
CA GLY A 121 8.85 26.77 -2.93
C GLY A 121 7.72 27.79 -2.97
N ALA A 122 7.80 28.70 -3.95
CA ALA A 122 6.76 29.69 -4.24
C ALA A 122 5.62 29.14 -5.14
N GLY A 123 5.61 27.83 -5.41
CA GLY A 123 4.58 27.19 -6.24
C GLY A 123 3.18 27.24 -5.63
N LYS A 124 2.17 26.91 -6.43
CA LYS A 124 0.80 26.78 -5.94
C LYS A 124 0.64 25.48 -5.13
N PRO A 125 -0.09 25.49 -4.00
CA PRO A 125 -0.47 24.26 -3.31
C PRO A 125 -1.27 23.33 -4.24
N ARG A 126 -1.02 22.03 -4.16
CA ARG A 126 -1.78 20.99 -4.86
C ARG A 126 -2.38 20.01 -3.86
N SER A 127 -3.59 19.53 -4.11
CA SER A 127 -4.23 18.50 -3.30
C SER A 127 -3.45 17.20 -3.34
N VAL A 128 -3.27 16.59 -2.17
CA VAL A 128 -2.54 15.34 -1.97
C VAL A 128 -3.23 14.48 -0.93
N CYS A 129 -3.01 13.17 -1.01
CA CYS A 129 -3.29 12.25 0.07
C CYS A 129 -2.06 12.16 0.99
N LEU A 130 -2.27 12.21 2.29
CA LEU A 130 -1.21 12.19 3.30
C LEU A 130 -1.39 10.94 4.15
N LYS A 131 -0.41 10.03 4.11
CA LYS A 131 -0.37 8.83 4.93
C LYS A 131 0.71 9.01 5.99
N ILE A 132 0.29 9.20 7.25
CA ILE A 132 1.17 9.47 8.39
C ILE A 132 1.39 8.17 9.17
N TYR A 133 2.64 7.78 9.30
CA TYR A 133 3.12 6.64 10.10
C TYR A 133 3.46 7.15 11.49
N GLN A 134 2.45 7.16 12.35
CA GLN A 134 2.54 7.63 13.73
C GLN A 134 2.59 6.43 14.68
N GLN A 135 3.76 6.18 15.25
CA GLN A 135 4.02 4.98 16.06
C GLN A 135 3.14 4.91 17.30
N SER A 136 2.83 6.04 17.93
CA SER A 136 1.96 6.08 19.10
C SER A 136 0.51 5.66 18.83
N LEU A 137 0.05 5.72 17.57
CA LEU A 137 -1.30 5.31 17.17
C LEU A 137 -1.34 3.93 16.48
N CYS A 138 -0.20 3.33 16.18
CA CYS A 138 -0.11 1.93 15.73
C CYS A 138 -0.43 0.96 16.86
N GLN A 139 -0.91 -0.24 16.53
CA GLN A 139 -1.06 -1.32 17.52
C GLN A 139 0.26 -1.54 18.24
N PHE A 140 0.19 -1.68 19.57
CA PHE A 140 1.39 -1.93 20.36
C PHE A 140 1.96 -3.31 20.07
N PRO A 141 3.30 -3.46 20.05
CA PRO A 141 3.90 -4.78 20.11
C PRO A 141 3.40 -5.48 21.37
N LYS A 142 3.21 -6.80 21.27
CA LYS A 142 3.07 -7.62 22.47
C LYS A 142 4.45 -7.78 23.11
N GLU A 143 4.50 -8.07 24.40
CA GLU A 143 5.77 -8.17 25.13
C GLU A 143 6.63 -9.35 24.64
N ASP A 144 5.98 -10.43 24.23
CA ASP A 144 6.57 -11.65 23.64
C ASP A 144 7.30 -11.38 22.31
N CYS A 145 6.99 -10.29 21.59
CA CYS A 145 7.77 -9.85 20.43
C CYS A 145 9.25 -9.59 20.74
N PHE A 146 9.57 -9.35 22.02
CA PHE A 146 10.92 -9.03 22.52
C PHE A 146 11.53 -10.14 23.39
N ASP A 147 10.86 -11.29 23.53
CA ASP A 147 11.44 -12.44 24.22
C ASP A 147 12.39 -13.18 23.27
N GLU A 148 13.69 -13.11 23.56
CA GLU A 148 14.74 -13.79 22.79
C GLU A 148 14.65 -15.31 22.88
N ASN A 149 13.91 -15.85 23.86
CA ASN A 149 13.76 -17.30 24.06
C ASN A 149 12.50 -17.88 23.42
N ASP A 150 11.63 -17.04 22.82
CA ASP A 150 10.42 -17.52 22.16
C ASP A 150 10.66 -17.78 20.68
N ASP A 151 10.71 -19.08 20.33
CA ASP A 151 10.82 -19.57 18.96
C ASP A 151 9.65 -19.11 18.06
N TRP A 152 8.54 -18.62 18.65
CA TRP A 152 7.32 -18.22 17.93
C TRP A 152 6.92 -16.76 18.17
N SER A 153 7.86 -15.88 18.53
CA SER A 153 7.58 -14.46 18.73
C SER A 153 6.85 -13.83 17.53
N ASP A 154 5.70 -13.19 17.79
CA ASP A 154 4.94 -12.46 16.78
C ASP A 154 5.83 -11.43 16.10
N ILE A 155 5.79 -11.39 14.76
CA ILE A 155 6.57 -10.42 13.98
C ILE A 155 5.95 -9.05 14.16
N TRP A 156 6.69 -8.14 14.78
CA TRP A 156 6.31 -6.75 14.94
C TRP A 156 7.11 -5.82 14.02
N ARG A 157 6.42 -4.84 13.44
CA ARG A 157 7.02 -3.77 12.63
C ARG A 157 6.73 -2.41 13.26
N SER A 158 7.76 -1.59 13.39
CA SER A 158 7.58 -0.17 13.69
C SER A 158 6.92 0.57 12.53
N ALA A 159 6.28 1.70 12.83
CA ALA A 159 5.62 2.55 11.84
C ALA A 159 6.61 3.03 10.75
N ALA A 160 7.87 3.26 11.13
CA ALA A 160 8.90 3.66 10.16
C ALA A 160 9.37 2.51 9.27
N GLN A 161 9.44 1.28 9.79
CA GLN A 161 9.68 0.08 8.97
C GLN A 161 8.54 -0.15 7.99
N THR A 162 7.28 0.03 8.41
CA THR A 162 6.13 0.00 7.49
C THR A 162 6.24 1.06 6.39
N ALA A 163 6.67 2.28 6.73
CA ALA A 163 6.92 3.34 5.75
C ALA A 163 8.06 2.97 4.77
N ALA A 164 9.09 2.26 5.24
CA ALA A 164 10.19 1.80 4.39
C ALA A 164 9.71 0.78 3.35
N ILE A 165 8.87 -0.17 3.75
CA ILE A 165 8.29 -1.17 2.84
C ILE A 165 7.51 -0.48 1.72
N GLU A 166 6.64 0.47 2.07
CA GLU A 166 5.89 1.21 1.06
C GLU A 166 6.80 2.08 0.19
N ALA A 167 7.83 2.71 0.76
CA ALA A 167 8.81 3.48 0.00
C ALA A 167 9.55 2.61 -1.04
N TRP A 168 9.94 1.39 -0.66
CA TRP A 168 10.56 0.42 -1.54
C TRP A 168 9.60 -0.04 -2.64
N ALA A 169 8.36 -0.38 -2.30
CA ALA A 169 7.36 -0.79 -3.29
C ALA A 169 7.13 0.30 -4.34
N TYR A 170 6.93 1.56 -3.92
CA TYR A 170 6.74 2.68 -4.86
C TYR A 170 7.98 2.98 -5.70
N ARG A 171 9.17 2.71 -5.19
CA ARG A 171 10.42 2.82 -5.94
C ARG A 171 10.50 1.75 -7.02
N GLN A 172 10.27 0.49 -6.66
CA GLN A 172 10.29 -0.62 -7.61
C GLN A 172 9.22 -0.42 -8.68
N LEU A 173 8.02 0.02 -8.30
CA LEU A 173 6.87 0.23 -9.17
C LEU A 173 6.80 1.65 -9.78
N LYS A 174 7.94 2.34 -9.92
CA LYS A 174 7.97 3.73 -10.43
C LYS A 174 7.29 3.88 -11.80
N SER A 175 7.42 2.89 -12.69
CA SER A 175 6.75 2.89 -14.01
C SER A 175 5.23 2.73 -13.95
N PHE A 176 4.68 2.31 -12.81
CA PHE A 176 3.23 2.17 -12.59
C PHE A 176 2.59 3.37 -11.91
N GLN A 177 3.39 4.32 -11.41
CA GLN A 177 2.86 5.53 -10.80
C GLN A 177 2.14 6.40 -11.82
N GLY A 178 0.91 6.79 -11.52
CA GLY A 178 0.01 7.52 -12.43
C GLY A 178 -0.75 6.63 -13.40
N SER A 179 -0.53 5.31 -13.38
CA SER A 179 -1.36 4.34 -14.09
C SER A 179 -2.02 3.42 -13.06
N LEU A 180 -1.35 2.33 -12.69
CA LEU A 180 -1.87 1.32 -11.77
C LEU A 180 -1.81 1.74 -10.30
N ILE A 181 -0.83 2.57 -9.92
CA ILE A 181 -0.68 3.04 -8.54
C ILE A 181 -0.64 4.57 -8.51
N PRO A 182 -0.92 5.22 -7.36
CA PRO A 182 -0.82 6.67 -7.23
C PRO A 182 0.59 7.18 -7.53
N TYR A 183 0.75 8.46 -7.85
CA TYR A 183 2.06 9.09 -7.73
C TYR A 183 2.50 9.19 -6.26
N SER A 184 3.76 8.84 -5.99
CA SER A 184 4.45 9.15 -4.75
C SER A 184 5.26 10.43 -4.93
N PHE A 185 4.96 11.45 -4.14
CA PHE A 185 5.69 12.72 -4.14
C PHE A 185 6.84 12.74 -3.13
N GLY A 186 6.95 11.72 -2.29
CA GLY A 186 8.05 11.56 -1.34
C GLY A 186 7.58 11.21 0.07
N PHE A 187 8.57 10.90 0.91
CA PHE A 187 8.41 10.63 2.33
C PHE A 187 9.13 11.74 3.11
N TYR A 188 8.50 12.23 4.17
CA TYR A 188 9.00 13.39 4.92
C TYR A 188 8.93 13.14 6.42
N LYS A 189 9.93 13.60 7.16
CA LYS A 189 9.86 13.63 8.62
C LYS A 189 9.20 14.92 9.07
N ILE A 190 8.12 14.82 9.84
CA ILE A 190 7.41 15.95 10.43
C ILE A 190 7.34 15.77 11.95
N ARG A 191 7.30 16.88 12.69
CA ARG A 191 7.02 16.89 14.12
C ARG A 191 5.54 17.13 14.35
N LEU A 192 4.86 16.16 14.96
CA LEU A 192 3.45 16.23 15.31
C LEU A 192 3.21 17.11 16.55
N PRO A 193 1.95 17.49 16.86
CA PRO A 193 1.63 18.35 18.00
C PRO A 193 2.04 17.80 19.37
N ASN A 194 2.16 16.47 19.51
CA ASN A 194 2.67 15.78 20.69
C ASN A 194 4.21 15.59 20.66
N ASP A 195 4.92 16.40 19.88
CA ASP A 195 6.38 16.35 19.65
C ASP A 195 6.95 15.06 19.04
N GLU A 196 6.11 14.07 18.76
CA GLU A 196 6.48 12.84 18.05
C GLU A 196 6.98 13.17 16.62
N ILE A 197 8.12 12.59 16.25
CA ILE A 197 8.59 12.62 14.87
C ILE A 197 7.94 11.46 14.12
N SER A 198 7.16 11.79 13.10
CA SER A 198 6.49 10.81 12.26
C SER A 198 6.91 10.97 10.81
N ILE A 199 6.84 9.86 10.07
CA ILE A 199 7.03 9.86 8.62
C ILE A 199 5.67 10.12 7.97
N VAL A 200 5.61 11.03 7.01
CA VAL A 200 4.45 11.23 6.14
C VAL A 200 4.81 10.89 4.71
N HIS A 201 4.07 9.96 4.13
CA HIS A 201 4.09 9.69 2.69
C HIS A 201 3.07 10.59 2.00
N VAL A 202 3.55 11.39 1.07
CA VAL A 202 2.72 12.33 0.31
C VAL A 202 2.42 11.72 -1.05
N LEU A 203 1.14 11.48 -1.31
CA LEU A 203 0.62 10.72 -2.44
C LEU A 203 -0.30 11.57 -3.30
N GLU A 204 -0.49 11.16 -4.56
CA GLU A 204 -1.58 11.62 -5.41
C GLU A 204 -2.92 11.48 -4.68
N TYR A 205 -3.71 12.55 -4.68
CA TYR A 205 -5.10 12.45 -4.25
C TYR A 205 -5.93 11.87 -5.38
N LEU A 206 -6.56 10.72 -5.12
CA LEU A 206 -7.47 10.07 -6.07
C LEU A 206 -8.91 10.49 -5.78
N ASP A 207 -9.59 11.06 -6.78
CA ASP A 207 -11.05 11.13 -6.77
C ASP A 207 -11.61 9.78 -7.22
N ALA A 208 -11.76 8.86 -6.27
CA ALA A 208 -12.12 7.47 -6.52
C ALA A 208 -13.00 6.89 -5.40
N ILE A 209 -13.55 5.69 -5.65
CA ILE A 209 -14.36 4.92 -4.71
C ILE A 209 -13.69 3.55 -4.54
N ARG A 210 -13.62 3.00 -3.33
CA ARG A 210 -13.09 1.64 -3.13
C ARG A 210 -14.01 0.62 -3.78
N LEU A 211 -13.46 -0.45 -4.35
CA LEU A 211 -14.28 -1.54 -4.88
C LEU A 211 -15.15 -2.19 -3.80
N SER A 212 -14.69 -2.19 -2.54
CA SER A 212 -15.47 -2.65 -1.37
C SER A 212 -16.81 -1.96 -1.19
N ASP A 213 -16.96 -0.75 -1.73
CA ASP A 213 -18.11 0.10 -1.49
C ASP A 213 -19.08 0.10 -2.70
N LEU A 214 -18.84 -0.78 -3.67
CA LEU A 214 -19.59 -0.86 -4.93
C LEU A 214 -20.15 -2.27 -5.15
N ASP A 215 -21.33 -2.34 -5.77
CA ASP A 215 -21.86 -3.59 -6.30
C ASP A 215 -21.31 -3.88 -7.71
N ARG A 216 -21.51 -5.13 -8.15
CA ARG A 216 -21.06 -5.62 -9.47
C ARG A 216 -21.56 -4.76 -10.62
N ALA A 217 -22.85 -4.45 -10.63
CA ALA A 217 -23.49 -3.72 -11.72
C ALA A 217 -22.90 -2.31 -11.86
N THR A 218 -22.60 -1.66 -10.74
CA THR A 218 -21.98 -0.33 -10.71
C THR A 218 -20.55 -0.37 -11.24
N ILE A 219 -19.78 -1.40 -10.90
CA ILE A 219 -18.41 -1.59 -11.42
C ILE A 219 -18.46 -1.80 -12.94
N GLU A 220 -19.23 -2.79 -13.40
CA GLU A 220 -19.35 -3.14 -14.83
C GLU A 220 -19.85 -1.95 -15.65
N GLN A 221 -20.87 -1.23 -15.17
CA GLN A 221 -21.39 -0.04 -15.85
C GLN A 221 -20.32 1.05 -15.99
N ARG A 222 -19.52 1.26 -14.94
CA ARG A 222 -18.53 2.34 -14.93
C ARG A 222 -17.32 2.02 -15.79
N VAL A 223 -16.81 0.80 -15.66
CA VAL A 223 -15.65 0.31 -16.42
C VAL A 223 -16.02 -0.03 -17.87
N ARG A 224 -17.32 -0.28 -18.15
CA ARG A 224 -17.87 -0.64 -19.47
C ARG A 224 -17.39 -2.00 -20.00
N CYS A 225 -17.06 -2.92 -19.10
CA CYS A 225 -16.80 -4.33 -19.41
C CYS A 225 -17.38 -5.23 -18.31
N ASP A 226 -17.38 -6.54 -18.54
CA ASP A 226 -17.85 -7.50 -17.53
C ASP A 226 -16.83 -7.66 -16.40
N ILE A 227 -17.29 -8.15 -15.25
CA ILE A 227 -16.42 -8.28 -14.07
C ILE A 227 -15.26 -9.26 -14.27
N PHE A 228 -15.38 -10.23 -15.17
CA PHE A 228 -14.30 -11.17 -15.48
C PHE A 228 -13.18 -10.47 -16.23
N ASP A 229 -13.51 -9.57 -17.17
CA ASP A 229 -12.53 -8.73 -17.87
C ASP A 229 -11.81 -7.77 -16.89
N VAL A 230 -12.55 -7.20 -15.93
CA VAL A 230 -11.96 -6.35 -14.86
C VAL A 230 -10.93 -7.14 -14.04
N ILE A 231 -11.26 -8.39 -13.69
CA ILE A 231 -10.37 -9.26 -12.93
C ILE A 231 -9.18 -9.74 -13.75
N ASP A 232 -9.39 -10.09 -15.02
CA ASP A 232 -8.31 -10.50 -15.92
C ASP A 232 -7.28 -9.38 -16.11
N ASP A 233 -7.73 -8.13 -16.26
CA ASP A 233 -6.88 -6.95 -16.32
C ASP A 233 -6.12 -6.73 -15.00
N LEU A 234 -6.81 -6.81 -13.86
CA LEU A 234 -6.17 -6.67 -12.54
C LEU A 234 -5.10 -7.74 -12.29
N LEU A 235 -5.41 -9.01 -12.59
CA LEU A 235 -4.44 -10.11 -12.46
C LEU A 235 -3.24 -9.92 -13.41
N SER A 236 -3.48 -9.48 -14.64
CA SER A 236 -2.41 -9.15 -15.60
C SER A 236 -1.48 -8.05 -15.10
N LYS A 237 -2.03 -7.07 -14.38
CA LYS A 237 -1.27 -5.97 -13.76
C LYS A 237 -0.49 -6.40 -12.52
N LEU A 238 -1.09 -7.24 -11.68
CA LEU A 238 -0.41 -7.82 -10.52
C LEU A 238 0.76 -8.72 -10.96
N ASP A 239 0.58 -9.54 -12.00
CA ASP A 239 1.66 -10.34 -12.59
C ASP A 239 2.83 -9.46 -13.06
N GLN A 240 2.55 -8.31 -13.67
CA GLN A 240 3.60 -7.35 -14.03
C GLN A 240 4.27 -6.71 -12.80
N MET A 241 3.53 -6.42 -11.72
CA MET A 241 4.12 -5.97 -10.45
C MET A 241 5.05 -7.03 -9.87
N HIS A 242 4.65 -8.30 -9.91
CA HIS A 242 5.46 -9.44 -9.47
C HIS A 242 6.73 -9.57 -10.32
N ALA A 243 6.63 -9.36 -11.64
CA ALA A 243 7.79 -9.31 -12.54
C ALA A 243 8.76 -8.16 -12.22
N MET A 244 8.30 -7.10 -11.56
CA MET A 244 9.13 -6.02 -11.00
C MET A 244 9.68 -6.33 -9.60
N GLY A 245 9.43 -7.54 -9.09
CA GLY A 245 9.92 -8.01 -7.80
C GLY A 245 9.06 -7.59 -6.61
N VAL A 246 7.80 -7.17 -6.82
CA VAL A 246 6.91 -6.72 -5.74
C VAL A 246 5.63 -7.53 -5.73
N VAL A 247 5.36 -8.21 -4.61
CA VAL A 247 4.04 -8.75 -4.26
C VAL A 247 3.35 -7.74 -3.34
N HIS A 248 2.06 -7.48 -3.55
CA HIS A 248 1.32 -6.49 -2.77
C HIS A 248 1.08 -6.97 -1.33
N GLY A 249 0.77 -8.25 -1.15
CA GLY A 249 0.64 -8.91 0.16
C GLY A 249 -0.69 -8.66 0.88
N ASP A 250 -1.42 -7.62 0.46
CA ASP A 250 -2.77 -7.29 0.98
C ASP A 250 -3.72 -6.79 -0.13
N ILE A 251 -3.75 -7.46 -1.29
CA ILE A 251 -4.64 -7.05 -2.39
C ILE A 251 -6.09 -7.46 -2.09
N ASN A 252 -6.74 -6.67 -1.23
CA ASN A 252 -8.15 -6.81 -0.95
C ASN A 252 -8.94 -5.62 -1.52
N TRP A 253 -10.26 -5.71 -1.44
CA TRP A 253 -11.19 -4.76 -2.06
C TRP A 253 -11.11 -3.34 -1.52
N HIS A 254 -10.63 -3.19 -0.29
CA HIS A 254 -10.44 -1.89 0.33
C HIS A 254 -9.21 -1.17 -0.25
N ASN A 255 -8.31 -1.93 -0.87
CA ASN A 255 -7.02 -1.50 -1.43
C ASN A 255 -7.04 -1.39 -2.96
N VAL A 256 -8.21 -1.57 -3.59
CA VAL A 256 -8.43 -1.27 -5.01
C VAL A 256 -9.48 -0.17 -5.13
N MET A 257 -9.13 0.89 -5.83
CA MET A 257 -9.98 2.05 -6.07
C MET A 257 -10.42 2.11 -7.54
N LEU A 258 -11.66 2.54 -7.75
CA LEU A 258 -12.25 2.81 -9.06
C LEU A 258 -12.44 4.32 -9.24
N MET A 259 -11.79 4.86 -10.26
CA MET A 259 -11.78 6.31 -10.51
C MET A 259 -13.17 6.89 -10.81
N ARG A 260 -13.46 8.02 -10.15
CA ARG A 260 -14.16 9.21 -10.67
C ARG A 260 -14.42 9.26 -12.17
N GLN A 261 -13.35 9.60 -12.85
CA GLN A 261 -13.35 9.93 -14.25
C GLN A 261 -12.30 9.02 -14.87
N ILE A 262 -12.69 8.28 -15.89
CA ILE A 262 -11.77 7.42 -16.64
C ILE A 262 -10.94 8.34 -17.53
N PRO A 263 -9.62 8.49 -17.30
CA PRO A 263 -8.83 9.53 -17.95
C PRO A 263 -8.75 9.40 -19.49
N ASP A 264 -8.80 8.18 -20.02
CA ASP A 264 -8.44 7.89 -21.41
C ASP A 264 -9.48 7.06 -22.20
N ASP A 265 -10.74 6.98 -21.74
CA ASP A 265 -11.75 6.00 -22.22
C ASP A 265 -11.29 4.52 -22.17
N ASP A 266 -10.12 4.26 -21.60
CA ASP A 266 -9.54 2.94 -21.39
C ASP A 266 -10.05 2.36 -20.07
N PRO A 267 -10.86 1.29 -20.09
CA PRO A 267 -11.36 0.63 -18.89
C PRO A 267 -10.27 0.27 -17.88
N SER A 268 -9.10 -0.14 -18.37
CA SER A 268 -7.97 -0.54 -17.53
C SER A 268 -7.40 0.65 -16.74
N SER A 269 -7.55 1.88 -17.23
CA SER A 269 -7.06 3.08 -16.53
C SER A 269 -7.89 3.46 -15.29
N ALA A 270 -9.05 2.83 -15.12
CA ALA A 270 -9.99 3.16 -14.05
C ALA A 270 -9.62 2.56 -12.70
N LEU A 271 -8.82 1.49 -12.67
CA LEU A 271 -8.42 0.79 -11.45
C LEU A 271 -7.10 1.32 -10.91
N VAL A 272 -7.05 1.58 -9.61
CA VAL A 272 -5.83 2.00 -8.91
C VAL A 272 -5.64 1.17 -7.65
N VAL A 273 -4.47 0.54 -7.52
CA VAL A 273 -4.06 -0.25 -6.36
C VAL A 273 -3.34 0.67 -5.35
N ILE A 274 -3.69 0.55 -4.08
CA ILE A 274 -3.17 1.40 -2.99
C ILE A 274 -2.80 0.56 -1.75
N ASP A 275 -2.10 1.19 -0.80
CA ASP A 275 -1.75 0.62 0.51
C ASP A 275 -0.73 -0.54 0.44
N PHE A 276 0.53 -0.19 0.18
CA PHE A 276 1.65 -1.14 0.04
C PHE A 276 2.37 -1.42 1.38
N ASN A 277 1.68 -1.27 2.50
CA ASN A 277 2.26 -1.47 3.84
C ASN A 277 2.71 -2.91 4.13
N LEU A 278 2.11 -3.89 3.41
CA LEU A 278 2.40 -5.31 3.52
C LEU A 278 3.09 -5.87 2.27
N ALA A 279 3.64 -4.98 1.42
CA ALA A 279 4.35 -5.41 0.23
C ALA A 279 5.61 -6.22 0.61
N GLN A 280 5.96 -7.17 -0.25
CA GLN A 280 7.08 -8.08 -0.04
C GLN A 280 7.86 -8.27 -1.35
N PRO A 281 9.16 -8.60 -1.28
CA PRO A 281 9.90 -9.11 -2.43
C PRO A 281 9.18 -10.30 -3.07
N SER A 282 9.06 -10.30 -4.39
CA SER A 282 8.40 -11.40 -5.10
C SER A 282 9.28 -12.64 -5.13
N ASP A 283 8.72 -13.77 -4.70
CA ASP A 283 9.30 -15.10 -4.87
C ASP A 283 8.23 -16.10 -5.33
N GLU A 284 8.63 -17.33 -5.65
CA GLU A 284 7.67 -18.35 -6.13
C GLU A 284 6.67 -18.81 -5.06
N SER A 285 6.96 -18.55 -3.78
CA SER A 285 6.14 -19.00 -2.66
C SER A 285 5.04 -18.01 -2.30
N ASN A 286 5.15 -16.72 -2.65
CA ASN A 286 4.21 -15.69 -2.20
C ASN A 286 3.32 -15.08 -3.29
N LYS A 287 3.61 -15.25 -4.59
CA LYS A 287 2.80 -14.70 -5.69
C LYS A 287 1.33 -15.11 -5.65
N PHE A 288 1.04 -16.31 -5.14
CA PHE A 288 -0.33 -16.83 -5.11
C PHE A 288 -1.25 -16.04 -4.17
N HIS A 289 -0.70 -15.35 -3.15
CA HIS A 289 -1.49 -14.57 -2.20
C HIS A 289 -2.32 -13.50 -2.91
N ASP A 290 -1.67 -12.74 -3.81
CA ASP A 290 -2.35 -11.67 -4.53
C ASP A 290 -3.44 -12.21 -5.46
N ALA A 291 -3.14 -13.32 -6.13
CA ALA A 291 -4.05 -13.97 -7.08
C ALA A 291 -5.30 -14.52 -6.38
N VAL A 292 -5.13 -15.20 -5.24
CA VAL A 292 -6.23 -15.76 -4.45
C VAL A 292 -7.16 -14.67 -3.93
N HIS A 293 -6.63 -13.60 -3.34
CA HIS A 293 -7.46 -12.51 -2.84
C HIS A 293 -8.19 -11.75 -3.96
N THR A 294 -7.60 -11.71 -5.16
CA THR A 294 -8.26 -11.16 -6.34
C THR A 294 -9.44 -12.04 -6.79
N VAL A 295 -9.33 -13.37 -6.76
CA VAL A 295 -10.45 -14.28 -7.10
C VAL A 295 -11.53 -14.30 -6.03
N GLU A 296 -11.20 -14.02 -4.77
CA GLU A 296 -12.20 -13.72 -3.73
C GLU A 296 -13.09 -12.52 -4.10
N LEU A 297 -12.70 -11.68 -5.08
CA LEU A 297 -13.57 -10.63 -5.65
C LEU A 297 -14.85 -11.20 -6.27
N PHE A 298 -14.79 -12.34 -6.93
CA PHE A 298 -15.99 -12.89 -7.53
C PHE A 298 -17.05 -13.25 -6.48
N ARG A 299 -16.63 -13.81 -5.34
CA ARG A 299 -17.55 -14.26 -4.28
C ARG A 299 -18.30 -13.10 -3.63
N LYS A 300 -17.58 -12.08 -3.18
CA LYS A 300 -18.22 -10.92 -2.55
C LYS A 300 -19.09 -10.12 -3.56
N LEU A 301 -18.88 -10.29 -4.87
CA LEU A 301 -19.75 -9.75 -5.93
C LEU A 301 -20.92 -10.69 -6.29
N ASN A 302 -21.12 -11.76 -5.52
CA ASN A 302 -22.15 -12.79 -5.73
C ASN A 302 -22.08 -13.43 -7.12
N VAL A 303 -20.89 -13.57 -7.70
CA VAL A 303 -20.69 -14.33 -8.93
C VAL A 303 -20.82 -15.82 -8.59
N PRO A 304 -21.69 -16.59 -9.27
CA PRO A 304 -21.85 -18.01 -9.04
C PRO A 304 -20.51 -18.76 -9.18
N MET A 305 -20.22 -19.68 -8.26
CA MET A 305 -18.96 -20.45 -8.30
C MET A 305 -18.74 -21.15 -9.64
N LYS A 306 -19.81 -21.70 -10.23
CA LYS A 306 -19.79 -22.32 -11.55
C LYS A 306 -19.25 -21.36 -12.64
N ASP A 307 -19.64 -20.09 -12.60
CA ASP A 307 -19.21 -19.11 -13.60
C ASP A 307 -17.73 -18.75 -13.42
N ILE A 308 -17.24 -18.74 -12.17
CA ILE A 308 -15.81 -18.55 -11.84
C ILE A 308 -14.99 -19.73 -12.36
N GLU A 309 -15.45 -20.95 -12.15
CA GLU A 309 -14.80 -22.17 -12.65
C GLU A 309 -14.77 -22.18 -14.19
N GLU A 310 -15.89 -21.88 -14.85
CA GLU A 310 -15.97 -21.80 -16.31
C GLU A 310 -15.04 -20.73 -16.87
N TRP A 311 -14.97 -19.55 -16.24
CA TRP A 311 -14.02 -18.49 -16.60
C TRP A 311 -12.57 -18.96 -16.45
N TYR A 312 -12.19 -19.52 -15.31
CA TYR A 312 -10.83 -19.98 -15.06
C TYR A 312 -10.41 -21.09 -16.04
N MET A 313 -11.31 -22.05 -16.30
CA MET A 313 -11.09 -23.11 -17.28
C MET A 313 -10.95 -22.58 -18.71
N ARG A 314 -11.71 -21.54 -19.06
CA ARG A 314 -11.54 -20.84 -20.35
C ARG A 314 -10.16 -20.18 -20.44
N CYS A 315 -9.70 -19.52 -19.38
CA CYS A 315 -8.37 -18.90 -19.35
C CYS A 315 -7.24 -19.94 -19.48
N THR A 316 -7.32 -21.07 -18.77
CA THR A 316 -6.30 -22.14 -18.84
C THR A 316 -6.21 -22.83 -20.21
N THR A 317 -7.30 -22.82 -20.98
CA THR A 317 -7.37 -23.43 -22.33
C THR A 317 -7.22 -22.44 -23.47
N SER A 318 -7.13 -21.14 -23.16
CA SER A 318 -6.98 -20.08 -24.16
C SER A 318 -5.62 -20.09 -24.86
N THR A 319 -5.54 -19.48 -26.04
CA THR A 319 -4.30 -19.33 -26.81
C THR A 319 -4.20 -17.90 -27.34
N PRO A 320 -3.23 -17.08 -26.87
CA PRO A 320 -2.23 -17.40 -25.85
C PRO A 320 -2.84 -17.54 -24.44
N ARG A 321 -2.21 -18.38 -23.60
CA ARG A 321 -2.57 -18.51 -22.19
C ARG A 321 -2.14 -17.24 -21.42
N PRO A 322 -2.99 -16.66 -20.55
CA PRO A 322 -2.60 -15.52 -19.71
C PRO A 322 -1.39 -15.84 -18.82
N GLN A 323 -0.45 -14.90 -18.70
CA GLN A 323 0.78 -15.08 -17.92
C GLN A 323 0.49 -15.18 -16.42
N TRP A 324 -0.51 -14.41 -15.96
CA TRP A 324 -0.96 -14.39 -14.56
C TRP A 324 -1.42 -15.75 -14.04
N LEU A 325 -1.73 -16.72 -14.92
CA LEU A 325 -2.07 -18.09 -14.48
C LEU A 325 -0.93 -18.77 -13.74
N SER A 326 0.32 -18.35 -13.95
CA SER A 326 1.46 -18.82 -13.18
C SER A 326 1.34 -18.54 -11.68
N MET A 327 0.63 -17.47 -11.28
CA MET A 327 0.38 -17.13 -9.87
C MET A 327 -0.52 -18.17 -9.17
N PHE A 328 -1.25 -19.02 -9.90
CA PHE A 328 -2.11 -20.07 -9.34
C PHE A 328 -1.46 -21.46 -9.34
N CYS A 329 -0.25 -21.60 -9.84
CA CYS A 329 0.43 -22.88 -9.98
C CYS A 329 1.52 -23.05 -8.91
N ALA A 330 1.48 -24.18 -8.19
CA ALA A 330 2.63 -24.65 -7.42
C ALA A 330 3.46 -25.60 -8.31
N HIS A 331 4.78 -25.63 -8.11
CA HIS A 331 5.74 -26.42 -8.89
C HIS A 331 5.18 -27.76 -9.41
N GLY A 332 4.88 -27.83 -10.72
CA GLY A 332 4.51 -29.07 -11.42
C GLY A 332 3.04 -29.50 -11.32
N ALA A 333 2.16 -28.77 -10.61
CA ALA A 333 0.73 -29.04 -10.59
C ALA A 333 -0.05 -27.80 -11.08
N ASP A 334 -0.62 -27.90 -12.29
CA ASP A 334 -1.53 -26.89 -12.81
C ASP A 334 -2.71 -26.70 -11.83
N ASN A 335 -2.95 -25.46 -11.40
CA ASN A 335 -4.14 -25.02 -10.65
C ASN A 335 -4.21 -25.42 -9.16
N ALA A 336 -3.10 -25.84 -8.53
CA ALA A 336 -3.09 -26.27 -7.13
C ALA A 336 -3.71 -25.23 -6.17
N TYR A 337 -3.38 -23.95 -6.33
CA TYR A 337 -3.88 -22.89 -5.45
C TYR A 337 -5.35 -22.53 -5.73
N PHE A 338 -5.78 -22.56 -6.99
CA PHE A 338 -7.19 -22.36 -7.34
C PHE A 338 -8.07 -23.46 -6.72
N ASN A 339 -7.63 -24.72 -6.83
CA ASN A 339 -8.33 -25.86 -6.22
C ASN A 339 -8.33 -25.77 -4.69
N ALA A 340 -7.23 -25.34 -4.07
CA ALA A 340 -7.17 -25.16 -2.62
C ALA A 340 -8.13 -24.05 -2.15
N TRP A 341 -8.20 -22.93 -2.87
CA TRP A 341 -9.16 -21.85 -2.63
C TRP A 341 -10.61 -22.33 -2.76
N GLN A 342 -10.90 -23.10 -3.81
CA GLN A 342 -12.21 -23.70 -4.05
C GLN A 342 -12.61 -24.63 -2.89
N MET A 343 -11.70 -25.50 -2.45
CA MET A 343 -11.95 -26.42 -1.33
C MET A 343 -12.26 -25.67 -0.03
N ARG A 344 -11.46 -24.66 0.34
CA ARG A 344 -11.73 -23.83 1.53
C ARG A 344 -13.10 -23.15 1.47
N THR A 345 -13.55 -22.79 0.28
CA THR A 345 -14.85 -22.16 0.06
C THR A 345 -16.00 -23.11 0.35
N TYR A 346 -15.94 -24.35 -0.12
CA TYR A 346 -16.98 -25.35 0.13
C TYR A 346 -17.19 -25.65 1.63
N TRP A 347 -16.15 -25.56 2.45
CA TRP A 347 -16.24 -25.77 3.90
C TRP A 347 -16.91 -24.62 4.68
N LEU A 348 -17.02 -23.42 4.08
CA LEU A 348 -17.65 -22.26 4.71
C LEU A 348 -19.14 -22.12 4.36
N GLU A 349 -19.64 -22.92 3.43
CA GLU A 349 -21.05 -22.91 2.96
C GLU A 349 -21.88 -24.10 3.49
N ILE A 350 -21.27 -25.02 4.23
CA ILE A 350 -21.90 -26.10 5.01
C ILE A 350 -21.97 -25.65 6.47
#